data_AF-A0A519FCB8-F1
#
_entry.id   AF-A0A519FCB8-F1
#
_cell.length_a   1.000
_cell.length_b   1.000
_cell.length_c   1.000
_cell.angle_alpha   90.00
_cell.angle_beta   90.00
_cell.angle_gamma   90.00
#
_symmetry.space_group_name_H-M   'P 1'
#
loop_
_entity.id
_entity.type
_entity.pdbx_description
1 polymer ?
#
loop_
_entity_poly.entity_id
_entity_poly.type
_entity_poly.pdbx_seq_one_letter_code
_entity_poly.pdbx_strand_id
1 'polypeptide(L)' 'MASDELIRPVGEPTRRDWIAVMSVMLGAFMAVLDIQITNSSLKDIQGALSATLEEGSWISTSYLVAEIIMIP' A
#
# COMPACT_ATOMS: atom_id res chain seq x y z
N MET A 1 -40.66 -0.22 -7.28
CA MET A 1 -40.13 1.17 -7.34
C MET A 1 -38.70 1.27 -6.78
N ALA A 2 -37.90 0.19 -6.80
CA ALA A 2 -36.51 0.16 -6.31
C ALA A 2 -35.52 -0.44 -7.34
N SER A 3 -35.98 -0.70 -8.57
CA SER A 3 -35.18 -1.28 -9.66
C SER A 3 -34.49 -0.22 -10.54
N ASP A 4 -34.95 1.03 -10.50
CA ASP A 4 -34.45 2.12 -11.36
C ASP A 4 -33.21 2.83 -10.81
N GLU A 5 -32.88 2.70 -9.52
CA GLU A 5 -31.65 3.26 -8.95
C GLU A 5 -30.39 2.45 -9.28
N LEU A 6 -30.56 1.21 -9.77
CA LEU A 6 -29.47 0.28 -10.10
C LEU A 6 -28.86 0.49 -11.49
N ILE A 7 -29.44 1.36 -12.32
CA ILE A 7 -28.93 1.69 -13.66
C ILE A 7 -28.65 3.19 -13.71
N ARG A 8 -27.60 3.60 -13.01
CA ARG A 8 -27.02 4.93 -13.22
C ARG A 8 -26.33 4.90 -14.59
N PRO A 9 -26.72 5.71 -15.57
CA PRO A 9 -25.95 5.82 -16.79
C PRO A 9 -24.58 6.40 -16.40
N VAL A 10 -23.55 5.57 -16.41
CA VAL A 10 -22.17 6.01 -16.25
C VAL A 10 -21.85 6.82 -17.50
N GLY A 11 -21.88 8.15 -17.37
CA GLY A 11 -21.41 9.04 -18.43
C GLY A 11 -19.95 8.73 -18.77
N GLU A 12 -19.52 9.12 -19.97
CA GLU A 12 -18.12 8.92 -20.39
C GLU A 12 -17.16 9.50 -19.34
N PRO A 13 -16.10 8.76 -18.95
CA PRO A 13 -15.18 9.20 -17.92
C PRO A 13 -14.55 10.53 -18.32
N THR A 14 -14.69 11.51 -17.44
CA THR A 14 -14.15 12.84 -17.65
C THR A 14 -12.64 12.84 -17.41
N ARG A 15 -11.95 13.92 -17.82
CA ARG A 15 -10.51 14.09 -17.50
C ARG A 15 -10.24 14.07 -16.00
N ARG A 16 -11.19 14.52 -15.18
CA ARG A 16 -11.06 14.50 -13.70
C ARG A 16 -11.09 13.07 -13.16
N ASP A 17 -11.94 12.21 -13.75
CA ASP A 17 -12.01 10.80 -13.36
C ASP A 17 -10.70 10.06 -13.67
N TRP A 18 -10.11 10.34 -14.83
CA TRP A 18 -8.78 9.81 -15.18
C TRP A 18 -7.67 10.32 -14.25
N ILE A 19 -7.70 11.59 -13.84
CA ILE A 19 -6.75 12.13 -12.86
C ILE A 19 -6.94 11.44 -11.50
N ALA A 20 -8.17 11.19 -11.07
CA ALA A 20 -8.46 10.46 -9.84
C ALA A 20 -7.90 9.04 -9.89
N VAL A 21 -8.11 8.32 -10.99
CA VAL A 21 -7.54 6.98 -11.20
C VAL A 21 -6.01 7.00 -11.14
N MET A 22 -5.37 7.92 -11.86
CA MET A 22 -3.91 8.04 -11.85
C MET A 22 -3.37 8.38 -10.45
N SER A 23 -4.09 9.20 -9.69
CA SER A 23 -3.72 9.55 -8.31
C SER A 23 -3.80 8.34 -7.38
N VAL A 24 -4.85 7.53 -7.49
CA VAL A 24 -4.99 6.28 -6.73
C VAL A 24 -3.90 5.28 -7.13
N MET A 25 -3.62 5.14 -8.42
CA MET A 25 -2.53 4.27 -8.91
C MET A 25 -1.17 4.70 -8.36
N LEU A 26 -0.89 6.00 -8.33
CA LEU A 26 0.34 6.53 -7.75
C LEU A 26 0.41 6.26 -6.24
N GLY A 27 -0.68 6.42 -5.51
CA GLY A 27 -0.76 6.08 -4.08
C GLY A 27 -0.48 4.59 -3.83
N ALA A 28 -1.11 3.70 -4.61
CA ALA A 28 -0.85 2.27 -4.53
C ALA A 28 0.60 1.90 -4.87
N PHE A 29 1.20 2.58 -5.85
CA PHE A 29 2.61 2.43 -6.18
C PHE A 29 3.52 2.85 -5.03
N MET A 30 3.24 3.99 -4.38
CA MET A 30 4.04 4.45 -3.24
C MET A 30 3.96 3.49 -2.05
N ALA A 31 2.78 2.91 -1.77
CA ALA A 31 2.63 1.91 -0.71
C ALA A 31 3.53 0.68 -0.96
N VAL A 32 3.58 0.20 -2.21
CA VAL A 32 4.43 -0.92 -2.58
C VAL A 32 5.92 -0.56 -2.55
N LEU A 33 6.28 0.69 -2.88
CA LEU A 33 7.66 1.15 -2.80
C LEU A 33 8.19 1.19 -1.37
N ASP A 34 7.41 1.65 -0.39
CA ASP A 34 7.80 1.67 1.03
C ASP A 34 8.16 0.27 1.55
N ILE A 35 7.29 -0.71 1.26
CA ILE A 35 7.52 -2.13 1.56
C ILE A 35 8.83 -2.63 0.93
N GLN A 36 9.08 -2.28 -0.33
CA GLN A 36 10.30 -2.71 -1.03
C GLN A 36 11.57 -2.08 -0.45
N ILE A 37 11.55 -0.79 -0.12
CA ILE A 37 12.68 -0.09 0.49
C ILE A 37 13.01 -0.69 1.85
N THR A 38 11.99 -0.95 2.67
CA THR A 38 12.15 -1.59 3.97
C THR A 38 12.77 -2.98 3.79
N ASN A 39 12.19 -3.81 2.91
CA ASN A 39 12.67 -5.17 2.67
C ASN A 39 14.10 -5.22 2.08
N SER A 40 14.48 -4.30 1.19
CA SER A 40 15.85 -4.27 0.65
C SER A 40 16.87 -3.88 1.73
N SER A 41 16.48 -3.00 2.65
CA SER A 41 17.34 -2.48 3.71
C SER A 41 17.44 -3.44 4.90
N LEU A 42 16.54 -4.41 5.04
CA LEU A 42 16.51 -5.35 6.17
C LEU A 42 17.83 -6.11 6.35
N LYS A 43 18.49 -6.51 5.26
CA LYS A 43 19.77 -7.22 5.35
C LYS A 43 20.88 -6.34 5.92
N ASP A 44 20.91 -5.07 5.53
CA ASP A 44 21.89 -4.10 6.02
C ASP A 44 21.61 -3.77 7.50
N ILE A 45 20.34 -3.62 7.89
CA ILE A 45 19.92 -3.42 9.29
C ILE A 45 20.30 -4.63 10.15
N GLN A 46 20.03 -5.85 9.69
CA GLN A 46 20.40 -7.08 10.39
C GLN A 46 21.92 -7.20 10.57
N GLY A 47 22.70 -6.89 9.53
CA GLY A 47 24.16 -6.88 9.58
C GLY A 47 24.72 -5.83 10.54
N ALA A 48 24.14 -4.63 10.56
CA ALA A 48 24.56 -3.56 11.45
C ALA A 48 24.27 -3.86 12.93
N LEU A 49 23.17 -4.54 13.22
CA LEU A 49 22.78 -4.91 14.59
C LEU A 49 23.37 -6.24 15.06
N SER A 50 24.10 -6.96 14.21
CA SER A 50 24.52 -8.35 14.44
C SER A 50 23.33 -9.25 14.85
N ALA A 51 22.14 -8.94 14.32
CA ALA A 51 20.91 -9.63 14.66
C ALA A 51 20.79 -10.94 13.88
N THR A 52 20.22 -11.97 14.52
CA THR A 52 19.93 -13.25 13.88
C THR A 52 18.80 -13.12 12.86
N LEU A 53 18.68 -14.10 11.96
CA LEU A 53 17.59 -14.14 10.96
C LEU A 53 16.20 -14.15 11.61
N GLU A 54 16.08 -14.74 12.80
CA GLU A 54 14.83 -14.79 13.56
C GLU A 54 14.46 -13.41 14.11
N GLU A 55 15.43 -12.68 14.65
CA GLU A 55 15.24 -11.29 15.10
C GLU A 55 14.92 -10.34 13.92
N GLY A 56 15.54 -10.57 12.76
CA GLY A 56 15.26 -9.82 11.53
C GLY A 56 13.83 -10.01 11.01
N SER A 57 13.24 -11.20 11.19
CA SER A 57 11.86 -11.51 10.78
C SER A 57 10.82 -10.67 11.54
N TRP A 58 11.08 -10.36 12.82
CA TRP A 58 10.20 -9.52 13.62
C TRP A 58 10.09 -8.09 13.11
N ILE A 59 11.12 -7.56 12.43
CA ILE A 59 11.08 -6.21 11.84
C ILE A 59 10.00 -6.10 10.76
N SER A 60 9.93 -7.07 9.85
CA SER A 60 8.88 -7.10 8.80
C SER A 60 7.50 -7.29 9.42
N THR A 61 7.40 -8.13 10.45
CA THR A 61 6.14 -8.38 11.15
C THR A 61 5.61 -7.13 11.84
N SER A 62 6.47 -6.41 12.59
CA SER A 62 6.10 -5.16 13.25
C SER A 62 5.74 -4.05 12.27
N TYR A 63 6.43 -3.97 11.14
CA TYR A 63 6.11 -3.02 10.07
C TYR A 63 4.68 -3.24 9.54
N LEU A 64 4.32 -4.48 9.19
CA LEU A 64 2.97 -4.81 8.69
C LEU A 64 1.87 -4.50 9.72
N VAL A 65 2.13 -4.79 11.00
CA VAL A 65 1.19 -4.46 12.09
C VAL A 65 0.99 -2.95 12.20
N ALA A 66 2.07 -2.17 12.09
CA ALA A 66 1.99 -0.72 12.13
C ALA A 66 1.20 -0.15 10.94
N GLU A 67 1.40 -0.67 9.73
CA GLU A 67 0.63 -0.28 8.54
C GLU A 67 -0.87 -0.54 8.72
N ILE A 68 -1.25 -1.73 9.22
CA ILE A 68 -2.66 -2.10 9.44
C ILE A 68 -3.34 -1.16 10.44
N ILE A 69 -2.62 -0.69 11.46
CA ILE A 69 -3.16 0.25 12.45
C ILE A 69 -3.32 1.65 11.85
N MET A 70 -2.37 2.07 11.00
CA MET A 70 -2.35 3.42 10.45
C MET A 70 -3.42 3.63 9.35
N ILE A 71 -3.73 2.60 8.55
CA ILE A 71 -4.67 2.68 7.43
C ILE A 71 -6.03 2.12 7.87
N PRO A 72 -7.02 2.96 8.24
CA PRO A 72 -8.36 2.52 8.61
C PRO A 72 -9.27 2.19 7.42
#